data_AF-A0A9P1EF47-F1
#
_entry.id   AF-A0A9P1EF47-F1
#
_cell.length_a   1.000
_cell.length_b   1.000
_cell.length_c   1.000
_cell.angle_alpha   90.00
_cell.angle_beta   90.00
_cell.angle_gamma   90.00
#
_symmetry.space_group_name_H-M   'P 1'
#
loop_
_entity.id
_entity.type
_entity.pdbx_description
1 polymer ?
#
loop_
_entity_poly.entity_id
_entity_poly.type
_entity_poly.pdbx_seq_one_letter_code
_entity_poly.pdbx_strand_id
1 'polypeptide(L)'
;MLAHQTARKVSRWRRSCAYRVLDYYTVPEMELQSTKGEPQKETFSFKPHEQNKVYLNRKEGKAGSYIWQRQTNRYSLNPVFNQKPDVPGAAHDSFHKLRHCYGTQSYPSNGLNKVLGCMPGIVRIVEVGPRDGLQNEKNIIPTSVKVELIKMLVSAGLSVVEATSFVSPKWVPQLADAREVIQEIQSIEGVRFPVLTPNMKGFEAAVSSGAQEVAVFAAASESFSRSNINCSIEESLAKYRDIARAAKNHSIPVRGYVSCVVGCPVEGSVSPSKVAYVAKQLLDMGCFEISLGDTIGVGTPGTVIPMLDAVCEVVPVEKLAVHFHDTYGQALSNILVSLQMGISTVDSSVSGLGGCPYAKGASGNVATEDVVYMLNGMGVKTFVDMSKLMLAGEFICKHLGRTLGSKVAIALTKRSPSITSKL
;
A
#
# COMPACT_ATOMS: atom_id res chain seq x y z
N MET A 1 -53.25 37.45 -5.02
CA MET A 1 -53.60 37.42 -6.45
C MET A 1 -52.31 37.57 -7.25
N LEU A 2 -51.87 36.70 -8.15
CA LEU A 2 -52.26 35.37 -8.62
C LEU A 2 -50.93 34.83 -9.22
N ALA A 3 -50.36 33.77 -8.69
CA ALA A 3 -50.23 32.49 -9.40
C ALA A 3 -50.65 32.54 -10.89
N HIS A 4 -49.69 32.57 -11.82
CA HIS A 4 -49.72 31.88 -13.12
C HIS A 4 -48.54 32.36 -13.98
N GLN A 5 -47.50 31.53 -14.13
CA GLN A 5 -46.77 31.29 -15.39
C GLN A 5 -45.55 30.37 -15.20
N THR A 6 -45.75 29.24 -14.52
CA THR A 6 -44.88 28.06 -14.58
C THR A 6 -45.60 26.96 -15.36
N ALA A 7 -45.84 27.20 -16.65
CA ALA A 7 -46.25 26.17 -17.61
C ALA A 7 -46.22 26.73 -19.04
N ARG A 8 -45.03 26.73 -19.68
CA ARG A 8 -44.83 26.68 -21.15
C ARG A 8 -43.34 26.73 -21.46
N LYS A 9 -42.68 25.57 -21.36
CA LYS A 9 -41.46 25.22 -22.13
C LYS A 9 -41.16 23.73 -21.96
N VAL A 10 -42.18 22.90 -22.21
CA VAL A 10 -42.01 21.48 -22.58
C VAL A 10 -42.41 21.38 -24.05
N SER A 11 -41.44 21.45 -24.96
CA SER A 11 -41.53 20.87 -26.32
C SER A 11 -40.31 21.24 -27.19
N ARG A 12 -39.09 20.85 -26.80
CA ARG A 12 -38.00 20.66 -27.78
C ARG A 12 -36.82 19.88 -27.21
N TRP A 13 -37.11 18.72 -26.62
CA TRP A 13 -36.09 17.70 -26.34
C TRP A 13 -36.51 16.41 -27.03
N ARG A 14 -36.17 16.31 -28.32
CA ARG A 14 -36.00 15.06 -29.07
C ARG A 14 -35.39 15.37 -30.43
N ARG A 15 -34.22 14.76 -30.65
CA ARG A 15 -33.53 14.50 -31.93
C ARG A 15 -32.77 15.68 -32.56
N SER A 16 -31.44 15.68 -32.44
CA SER A 16 -30.53 15.46 -33.58
C SER A 16 -29.05 15.53 -33.14
N CYS A 17 -28.19 14.86 -33.91
CA CYS A 17 -26.72 14.97 -33.95
C CYS A 17 -25.97 14.36 -32.75
N ALA A 18 -25.55 13.09 -32.76
CA ALA A 18 -24.69 12.38 -33.72
C ALA A 18 -23.33 13.06 -33.95
N TYR A 19 -22.31 12.36 -33.45
CA TYR A 19 -20.89 12.66 -33.43
C TYR A 19 -20.31 13.08 -34.78
N ARG A 20 -19.51 14.15 -34.79
CA ARG A 20 -18.48 14.42 -35.80
C ARG A 20 -17.16 14.67 -35.09
N VAL A 21 -16.24 13.72 -35.28
CA VAL A 21 -14.81 13.83 -34.99
C VAL A 21 -14.21 14.64 -36.14
N LEU A 22 -13.35 15.61 -35.82
CA LEU A 22 -12.51 16.30 -36.78
C LEU A 22 -11.05 16.05 -36.39
N ASP A 23 -10.34 15.41 -37.31
CA ASP A 23 -8.89 15.29 -37.41
C ASP A 23 -8.23 16.66 -37.45
N TYR A 24 -6.99 16.78 -36.94
CA TYR A 24 -5.85 17.39 -37.64
C TYR A 24 -4.54 17.23 -36.81
N TYR A 25 -3.46 16.96 -37.53
CA TYR A 25 -2.02 17.00 -37.20
C TYR A 25 -1.28 15.69 -36.82
N THR A 26 -0.93 14.97 -37.89
CA THR A 26 0.39 14.41 -38.28
C THR A 26 1.55 14.40 -37.27
N VAL A 27 2.14 13.21 -37.14
CA VAL A 27 3.42 12.90 -36.46
C VAL A 27 4.50 12.71 -37.53
N PRO A 28 5.74 13.23 -37.40
CA PRO A 28 6.80 12.99 -38.38
C PRO A 28 7.48 11.62 -38.19
N GLU A 29 7.64 10.90 -39.30
CA GLU A 29 8.54 9.75 -39.45
C GLU A 29 10.01 10.19 -39.37
N MET A 30 10.82 9.45 -38.60
CA MET A 30 12.29 9.58 -38.64
C MET A 30 12.86 8.58 -39.63
N GLU A 31 13.44 9.10 -40.71
CA GLU A 31 14.27 8.34 -41.65
C GLU A 31 15.64 8.01 -41.04
N LEU A 32 16.02 6.73 -41.13
CA LEU A 32 17.36 6.23 -40.85
C LEU A 32 18.24 6.46 -42.09
N GLN A 33 19.17 7.41 -42.00
CA GLN A 33 20.26 7.55 -42.97
C GLN A 33 21.45 6.67 -42.57
N SER A 34 21.83 5.77 -43.48
CA SER A 34 23.06 4.98 -43.40
C SER A 34 24.28 5.87 -43.66
N THR A 35 25.30 5.78 -42.83
CA THR A 35 26.67 6.19 -43.19
C THR A 35 27.64 5.04 -42.92
N LYS A 36 28.50 4.80 -43.91
CA LYS A 36 29.53 3.76 -43.94
C LYS A 36 30.71 4.15 -43.04
N GLY A 37 31.29 3.15 -42.37
CA GLY A 37 32.59 3.24 -41.71
C GLY A 37 32.98 1.92 -41.05
N GLU A 38 33.85 1.15 -41.71
CA GLU A 38 34.70 0.10 -41.12
C GLU A 38 35.69 0.74 -40.09
N PRO A 39 36.35 0.00 -39.16
CA PRO A 39 36.96 -1.32 -39.40
C PRO A 39 37.10 -2.30 -38.20
N GLN A 40 37.75 -3.42 -38.53
CA GLN A 40 38.57 -4.34 -37.72
C GLN A 40 37.96 -5.67 -37.24
N LYS A 41 38.50 -6.71 -37.88
CA LYS A 41 38.54 -8.11 -37.51
C LYS A 41 39.38 -8.29 -36.25
N GLU A 42 38.83 -9.00 -35.26
CA GLU A 42 39.61 -9.94 -34.46
C GLU A 42 38.82 -11.25 -34.36
N THR A 43 39.44 -12.30 -34.88
CA THR A 43 39.01 -13.70 -34.79
C THR A 43 39.69 -14.36 -33.59
N PHE A 44 38.91 -14.96 -32.69
CA PHE A 44 39.36 -16.11 -31.90
C PHE A 44 38.26 -17.18 -31.83
N SER A 45 38.68 -18.43 -31.81
CA SER A 45 37.97 -19.63 -32.27
C SER A 45 37.82 -20.69 -31.16
N PHE A 46 36.81 -21.55 -31.34
CA PHE A 46 36.59 -22.91 -30.79
C PHE A 46 36.12 -23.05 -29.31
N LYS A 47 35.19 -23.94 -28.90
CA LYS A 47 34.34 -25.02 -29.51
C LYS A 47 33.08 -25.22 -28.63
N PRO A 48 31.99 -25.85 -29.14
CA PRO A 48 30.74 -26.10 -28.40
C PRO A 48 30.70 -27.50 -27.75
N HIS A 49 29.99 -27.64 -26.62
CA HIS A 49 29.52 -28.94 -26.11
C HIS A 49 27.98 -28.97 -26.01
N GLU A 50 27.42 -29.93 -26.76
CA GLU A 50 26.23 -30.78 -26.55
C GLU A 50 24.98 -30.19 -25.86
N GLN A 51 23.90 -29.95 -26.61
CA GLN A 51 22.83 -30.89 -27.02
C GLN A 51 21.74 -31.10 -25.96
N ASN A 52 20.57 -30.50 -26.20
CA ASN A 52 19.27 -31.17 -26.11
C ASN A 52 18.25 -30.40 -26.95
N LYS A 53 17.98 -30.88 -28.17
CA LYS A 53 16.86 -30.44 -29.02
C LYS A 53 15.82 -31.54 -29.05
N VAL A 54 14.62 -31.23 -28.59
CA VAL A 54 13.40 -32.00 -28.89
C VAL A 54 12.75 -31.38 -30.12
N TYR A 55 12.47 -32.22 -31.11
CA TYR A 55 11.86 -31.85 -32.40
C TYR A 55 10.36 -31.62 -32.27
N LEU A 56 9.84 -30.56 -32.90
CA LEU A 56 8.44 -30.48 -33.32
C LEU A 56 8.36 -29.99 -34.77
N ASN A 57 7.65 -30.79 -35.57
CA ASN A 57 7.48 -30.68 -37.02
C ASN A 57 6.78 -29.38 -37.44
N ARG A 58 7.33 -28.72 -38.46
CA ARG A 58 6.69 -27.62 -39.19
C ARG A 58 6.07 -28.19 -40.47
N LYS A 59 4.74 -28.16 -40.58
CA LYS A 59 4.03 -28.25 -41.87
C LYS A 59 3.61 -26.84 -42.27
N GLU A 60 4.12 -26.36 -43.41
CA GLU A 60 3.61 -25.17 -44.08
C GLU A 60 2.37 -25.53 -44.90
N GLY A 61 1.36 -24.66 -44.86
CA GLY A 61 0.12 -24.76 -45.63
C GLY A 61 -0.64 -23.44 -45.60
N LYS A 62 -0.70 -22.81 -46.77
CA LYS A 62 -1.24 -21.49 -47.19
C LYS A 62 -2.56 -20.97 -46.57
N ALA A 63 -2.56 -19.65 -46.38
CA ALA A 63 -3.58 -18.63 -46.65
C ALA A 63 -5.08 -18.95 -46.44
N GLY A 64 -5.70 -18.20 -45.51
CA GLY A 64 -7.16 -18.03 -45.42
C GLY A 64 -7.50 -16.85 -44.50
N SER A 65 -8.15 -15.84 -45.06
CA SER A 65 -8.69 -14.68 -44.35
C SER A 65 -9.81 -15.08 -43.38
N TYR A 66 -9.86 -14.46 -42.20
CA TYR A 66 -11.04 -14.55 -41.34
C TYR A 66 -11.49 -13.16 -40.88
N ILE A 67 -12.77 -12.92 -41.18
CA ILE A 67 -13.58 -11.73 -40.96
C ILE A 67 -13.97 -11.66 -39.48
N TRP A 68 -13.80 -10.50 -38.85
CA TRP A 68 -14.33 -10.23 -37.52
C TRP A 68 -15.85 -10.01 -37.58
N GLN A 69 -16.63 -10.95 -37.03
CA GLN A 69 -18.05 -10.73 -36.73
C GLN A 69 -18.24 -10.44 -35.23
N ARG A 70 -18.71 -9.22 -34.94
CA ARG A 70 -19.40 -8.87 -33.69
C ARG A 70 -20.79 -9.50 -33.71
N GLN A 71 -21.17 -10.22 -32.65
CA GLN A 71 -22.57 -10.45 -32.33
C GLN A 71 -22.96 -9.77 -31.03
N THR A 72 -23.98 -8.93 -31.16
CA THR A 72 -24.66 -8.20 -30.09
C THR A 72 -25.98 -8.90 -29.74
N ASN A 73 -26.12 -9.26 -28.46
CA ASN A 73 -27.26 -9.01 -27.56
C ASN A 73 -28.69 -9.53 -27.92
N ARG A 74 -29.29 -10.39 -27.05
CA ARG A 74 -30.40 -10.07 -26.11
C ARG A 74 -31.21 -11.28 -25.60
N TYR A 75 -31.34 -11.33 -24.26
CA TYR A 75 -32.46 -11.74 -23.36
C TYR A 75 -33.33 -12.99 -23.62
N SER A 76 -33.45 -13.84 -22.58
CA SER A 76 -34.76 -14.17 -21.98
C SER A 76 -34.62 -14.54 -20.49
N LEU A 77 -35.56 -14.04 -19.67
CA LEU A 77 -35.80 -14.36 -18.26
C LEU A 77 -36.82 -15.51 -18.18
N ASN A 78 -36.66 -16.47 -17.25
CA ASN A 78 -37.68 -16.76 -16.24
C ASN A 78 -37.23 -17.81 -15.18
N PRO A 79 -37.82 -17.77 -13.96
CA PRO A 79 -37.37 -18.49 -12.76
C PRO A 79 -38.21 -19.73 -12.45
N VAL A 80 -37.66 -20.73 -11.74
CA VAL A 80 -38.45 -21.82 -11.12
C VAL A 80 -37.93 -22.17 -9.73
N PHE A 81 -38.92 -22.36 -8.85
CA PHE A 81 -38.96 -22.58 -7.41
C PHE A 81 -38.34 -23.91 -6.89
N ASN A 82 -37.99 -23.87 -5.60
CA ASN A 82 -38.06 -24.91 -4.56
C ASN A 82 -37.74 -26.37 -4.94
N GLN A 83 -36.70 -26.93 -4.30
CA GLN A 83 -36.70 -28.31 -3.81
C GLN A 83 -35.79 -28.43 -2.57
N LYS A 84 -36.38 -28.84 -1.44
CA LYS A 84 -35.69 -29.40 -0.26
C LYS A 84 -35.31 -30.86 -0.55
N PRO A 85 -34.29 -31.41 0.13
CA PRO A 85 -34.24 -32.83 0.42
C PRO A 85 -34.40 -33.11 1.92
N ASP A 86 -35.30 -34.05 2.25
CA ASP A 86 -35.38 -34.73 3.54
C ASP A 86 -34.60 -36.06 3.46
N VAL A 87 -33.64 -36.33 4.36
CA VAL A 87 -33.32 -37.67 4.91
C VAL A 87 -32.69 -37.49 6.32
N PRO A 88 -33.00 -38.35 7.33
CA PRO A 88 -32.70 -38.10 8.75
C PRO A 88 -31.48 -38.86 9.31
N GLY A 89 -30.90 -38.34 10.41
CA GLY A 89 -30.47 -39.16 11.56
C GLY A 89 -28.97 -39.29 11.89
N ALA A 90 -28.59 -38.71 13.05
CA ALA A 90 -27.48 -39.06 13.97
C ALA A 90 -26.02 -38.82 13.50
N ALA A 91 -25.04 -38.44 14.32
CA ALA A 91 -24.93 -37.84 15.65
C ALA A 91 -23.47 -37.35 15.80
N HIS A 92 -23.27 -36.24 16.54
CA HIS A 92 -22.06 -35.80 17.26
C HIS A 92 -20.65 -35.97 16.63
N ASP A 93 -19.94 -34.87 16.34
CA ASP A 93 -18.93 -34.35 17.28
C ASP A 93 -18.45 -32.91 16.97
N SER A 94 -18.58 -32.06 17.99
CA SER A 94 -17.72 -30.95 18.44
C SER A 94 -16.98 -30.03 17.45
N PHE A 95 -17.60 -28.87 17.14
CA PHE A 95 -16.88 -27.62 16.83
C PHE A 95 -17.32 -26.52 17.80
N HIS A 96 -16.43 -26.16 18.73
CA HIS A 96 -16.59 -25.03 19.63
C HIS A 96 -16.60 -23.71 18.82
N LYS A 97 -17.77 -23.09 18.70
CA LYS A 97 -17.95 -21.72 18.20
C LYS A 97 -17.64 -20.73 19.32
N LEU A 98 -16.71 -19.80 19.06
CA LEU A 98 -16.64 -18.53 19.77
C LEU A 98 -17.92 -17.73 19.47
N ARG A 99 -18.87 -17.79 20.41
CA ARG A 99 -20.07 -16.94 20.48
C ARG A 99 -19.87 -15.88 21.56
N HIS A 100 -19.20 -14.80 21.20
CA HIS A 100 -19.30 -13.50 21.86
C HIS A 100 -19.25 -12.50 20.70
N CYS A 101 -20.30 -11.79 20.27
CA CYS A 101 -21.22 -10.94 21.02
C CYS A 101 -22.55 -10.83 20.25
N TYR A 102 -23.60 -11.55 20.66
CA TYR A 102 -24.97 -11.28 20.21
C TYR A 102 -25.95 -11.58 21.35
N GLY A 103 -25.94 -10.71 22.36
CA GLY A 103 -26.99 -10.64 23.37
C GLY A 103 -28.03 -9.62 22.93
N THR A 104 -29.26 -10.06 22.68
CA THR A 104 -30.41 -9.18 22.45
C THR A 104 -30.92 -8.64 23.78
N GLN A 105 -30.54 -7.41 24.13
CA GLN A 105 -31.29 -6.57 25.05
C GLN A 105 -31.51 -5.18 24.45
N SER A 106 -32.74 -4.72 24.56
CA SER A 106 -33.31 -3.51 23.97
C SER A 106 -32.93 -2.25 24.74
N TYR A 107 -32.26 -1.31 24.07
CA TYR A 107 -32.22 0.12 24.39
C TYR A 107 -32.18 0.94 23.08
N PRO A 108 -32.87 2.09 22.97
CA PRO A 108 -32.73 2.97 21.83
C PRO A 108 -31.49 3.84 22.03
N SER A 109 -30.31 3.29 21.73
CA SER A 109 -29.07 4.05 21.71
C SER A 109 -28.15 3.56 20.60
N ASN A 110 -28.18 4.33 19.51
CA ASN A 110 -27.19 4.48 18.43
C ASN A 110 -26.71 3.20 17.72
N GLY A 111 -27.22 2.98 16.50
CA GLY A 111 -26.62 2.04 15.54
C GLY A 111 -25.11 2.26 15.31
N LEU A 112 -24.61 3.46 15.63
CA LEU A 112 -23.17 3.79 15.66
C LEU A 112 -22.38 2.92 16.66
N ASN A 113 -22.90 2.70 17.88
CA ASN A 113 -22.22 1.86 18.89
C ASN A 113 -22.23 0.37 18.50
N LYS A 114 -23.18 -0.06 17.68
CA LYS A 114 -23.25 -1.45 17.19
C LYS A 114 -22.18 -1.76 16.15
N VAL A 115 -21.72 -0.75 15.40
CA VAL A 115 -20.72 -0.88 14.32
C VAL A 115 -19.33 -0.42 14.77
N LEU A 116 -19.25 0.55 15.68
CA LEU A 116 -18.00 1.17 16.14
C LEU A 116 -17.63 0.83 17.60
N GLY A 117 -18.45 0.06 18.32
CA GLY A 117 -18.23 -0.20 19.75
C GLY A 117 -16.96 -0.98 20.12
N CYS A 118 -16.34 -1.64 19.14
CA CYS A 118 -15.09 -2.40 19.32
C CYS A 118 -13.84 -1.63 18.86
N MET A 119 -13.98 -0.36 18.49
CA MET A 119 -12.89 0.45 17.94
C MET A 119 -11.95 0.95 19.05
N PRO A 120 -10.63 1.04 18.77
CA PRO A 120 -9.70 1.68 19.69
C PRO A 120 -10.04 3.17 19.84
N GLY A 121 -10.00 3.69 21.08
CA GLY A 121 -10.25 5.12 21.35
C GLY A 121 -9.11 6.04 20.87
N ILE A 122 -7.91 5.48 20.68
CA ILE A 122 -6.73 6.18 20.18
C ILE A 122 -6.08 5.30 19.11
N VAL A 123 -5.70 5.90 17.99
CA VAL A 123 -4.94 5.23 16.92
C VAL A 123 -3.62 5.96 16.72
N ARG A 124 -2.53 5.20 16.73
CA ARG A 124 -1.20 5.70 16.36
C ARG A 124 -1.02 5.63 14.85
N ILE A 125 -0.67 6.76 14.26
CA ILE A 125 -0.25 6.82 12.86
C ILE A 125 1.27 6.70 12.80
N VAL A 126 1.76 5.80 11.95
CA VAL A 126 3.17 5.76 11.56
C VAL A 126 3.28 6.36 10.16
N GLU A 127 3.86 7.56 10.11
CA GLU A 127 4.02 8.30 8.87
C GLU A 127 5.25 7.77 8.11
N VAL A 128 5.03 7.15 6.96
CA VAL A 128 6.08 6.53 6.14
C VAL A 128 6.48 7.36 4.92
N GLY A 129 5.90 8.54 4.73
CA GLY A 129 6.14 9.42 3.59
C GLY A 129 7.61 9.73 3.32
N PRO A 130 8.42 10.14 4.32
CA PRO A 130 9.83 10.48 4.09
C PRO A 130 10.71 9.30 3.64
N ARG A 131 10.36 8.06 4.03
CA ARG A 131 11.05 6.84 3.60
C ARG A 131 10.33 6.19 2.41
N ASP A 132 9.25 5.49 2.69
CA ASP A 132 8.55 4.64 1.71
C ASP A 132 7.90 5.49 0.61
N GLY A 133 7.32 6.63 1.00
CA GLY A 133 6.69 7.55 0.05
C GLY A 133 7.68 8.16 -0.93
N LEU A 134 8.85 8.58 -0.46
CA LEU A 134 9.87 9.17 -1.32
C LEU A 134 10.69 8.13 -2.08
N GLN A 135 10.82 6.90 -1.60
CA GLN A 135 11.77 5.89 -2.12
C GLN A 135 11.79 5.72 -3.64
N ASN A 136 10.61 5.76 -4.27
CA ASN A 136 10.44 5.50 -5.71
C ASN A 136 10.22 6.79 -6.52
N GLU A 137 10.42 7.97 -5.93
CA GLU A 137 10.33 9.23 -6.64
C GLU A 137 11.46 9.38 -7.66
N LYS A 138 11.12 9.89 -8.85
CA LYS A 138 12.06 9.94 -9.98
C LYS A 138 13.14 11.00 -9.79
N ASN A 139 12.77 12.13 -9.21
CA ASN A 139 13.66 13.25 -9.01
C ASN A 139 14.30 13.15 -7.63
N ILE A 140 15.62 13.30 -7.56
CA ILE A 140 16.33 13.28 -6.29
C ILE A 140 15.90 14.49 -5.45
N ILE A 141 15.33 14.22 -4.28
CA ILE A 141 14.91 15.27 -3.35
C ILE A 141 16.09 15.67 -2.46
N PRO A 142 16.42 16.98 -2.35
CA PRO A 142 17.51 17.44 -1.48
C PRO A 142 17.30 17.05 -0.02
N THR A 143 18.40 16.77 0.68
CA THR A 143 18.40 16.41 2.11
C THR A 143 17.66 17.43 2.97
N SER A 144 17.87 18.73 2.74
CA SER A 144 17.19 19.80 3.46
C SER A 144 15.67 19.74 3.33
N VAL A 145 15.16 19.35 2.16
CA VAL A 145 13.72 19.20 1.91
C VAL A 145 13.16 17.99 2.66
N LYS A 146 13.91 16.88 2.74
CA LYS A 146 13.51 15.70 3.53
C LYS A 146 13.47 16.01 5.02
N VAL A 147 14.49 16.69 5.53
CA VAL A 147 14.56 17.12 6.94
C VAL A 147 13.41 18.07 7.27
N GLU A 148 13.15 19.06 6.41
CA GLU A 148 12.04 20.00 6.61
C GLU A 148 10.69 19.27 6.60
N LEU A 149 10.48 18.34 5.66
CA LEU A 149 9.28 17.51 5.63
C LEU A 149 9.07 16.77 6.96
N ILE A 150 10.11 16.11 7.48
CA ILE A 150 10.04 15.39 8.76
C ILE A 150 9.67 16.36 9.91
N LYS A 151 10.30 17.53 9.97
CA LYS A 151 10.00 18.56 10.99
C LYS A 151 8.55 19.05 10.91
N MET A 152 8.03 19.27 9.71
CA MET A 152 6.62 19.64 9.50
C MET A 152 5.66 18.55 9.94
N LEU A 153 5.96 17.29 9.62
CA LEU A 153 5.16 16.12 10.02
C LEU A 153 5.13 15.95 11.55
N VAL A 154 6.28 16.09 12.21
CA VAL A 154 6.36 16.11 13.68
C VAL A 154 5.55 17.27 14.26
N SER A 155 5.68 18.46 13.68
CA SER A 155 4.94 19.65 14.14
C SER A 155 3.42 19.51 13.97
N ALA A 156 2.97 18.62 13.08
CA ALA A 156 1.58 18.21 12.92
C ALA A 156 1.12 17.21 14.00
N GLY A 157 1.98 16.76 14.91
CA GLY A 157 1.62 15.87 16.02
C GLY A 157 1.87 14.38 15.77
N LEU A 158 2.55 14.03 14.68
CA LEU A 158 2.95 12.65 14.41
C LEU A 158 4.06 12.21 15.38
N SER A 159 3.77 11.18 16.16
CA SER A 159 4.70 10.63 17.18
C SER A 159 5.68 9.59 16.63
N VAL A 160 5.44 9.09 15.41
CA VAL A 160 6.33 8.16 14.71
C VAL A 160 6.40 8.56 13.24
N VAL A 161 7.61 8.87 12.78
CA VAL A 161 7.88 9.22 11.38
C VAL A 161 9.04 8.37 10.89
N GLU A 162 8.77 7.48 9.93
CA GLU A 162 9.81 6.66 9.32
C GLU A 162 10.71 7.54 8.45
N ALA A 163 11.91 7.82 8.96
CA ALA A 163 12.71 8.93 8.47
C ALA A 163 13.46 8.62 7.18
N THR A 164 14.02 7.41 7.07
CA THR A 164 14.88 7.02 5.94
C THR A 164 15.19 5.51 5.97
N SER A 165 16.06 5.05 5.05
CA SER A 165 16.51 3.67 4.94
C SER A 165 18.02 3.59 4.71
N PHE A 166 18.71 2.73 5.46
CA PHE A 166 20.13 2.40 5.27
C PHE A 166 20.30 1.27 4.25
N VAL A 167 19.79 1.50 3.04
CA VAL A 167 19.93 0.64 1.86
C VAL A 167 21.13 1.06 1.02
N SER A 168 21.51 0.25 0.03
CA SER A 168 22.57 0.66 -0.89
C SER A 168 22.11 1.84 -1.75
N PRO A 169 22.87 2.96 -1.79
CA PRO A 169 22.60 4.09 -2.69
C PRO A 169 22.57 3.70 -4.17
N LYS A 170 23.23 2.58 -4.54
CA LYS A 170 23.19 2.05 -5.90
C LYS A 170 21.79 1.57 -6.30
N TRP A 171 21.06 0.97 -5.36
CA TRP A 171 19.73 0.42 -5.61
C TRP A 171 18.63 1.46 -5.35
N VAL A 172 18.84 2.32 -4.35
CA VAL A 172 17.88 3.37 -3.97
C VAL A 172 18.64 4.69 -3.79
N PRO A 173 18.96 5.40 -4.88
CA PRO A 173 19.69 6.67 -4.82
C PRO A 173 18.96 7.74 -4.01
N GLN A 174 17.62 7.68 -4.02
CA GLN A 174 16.76 8.63 -3.34
C GLN A 174 16.95 8.66 -1.81
N LEU A 175 17.51 7.61 -1.21
CA LEU A 175 17.76 7.50 0.24
C LEU A 175 19.26 7.46 0.58
N ALA A 176 20.12 7.91 -0.34
CA ALA A 176 21.57 7.89 -0.17
C ALA A 176 22.09 8.76 0.98
N ASP A 177 21.31 9.77 1.38
CA ASP A 177 21.59 10.78 2.42
C ASP A 177 21.01 10.41 3.79
N ALA A 178 20.81 9.12 4.04
CA ALA A 178 20.18 8.61 5.27
C ALA A 178 20.90 9.08 6.55
N ARG A 179 22.24 9.15 6.52
CA ARG A 179 23.04 9.60 7.66
C ARG A 179 22.77 11.06 7.98
N GLU A 180 22.83 11.92 6.97
CA GLU A 180 22.64 13.36 7.09
C GLU A 180 21.23 13.68 7.59
N VAL A 181 20.21 12.98 7.05
CA VAL A 181 18.82 13.12 7.53
C VAL A 181 18.70 12.81 9.02
N ILE A 182 19.27 11.69 9.48
CA ILE A 182 19.18 11.29 10.89
C ILE A 182 19.91 12.28 11.81
N GLN A 183 21.11 12.71 11.42
CA GLN A 183 21.89 13.65 12.20
C GLN A 183 21.19 15.01 12.41
N GLU A 184 20.38 15.44 11.44
CA GLU A 184 19.64 16.71 11.47
C GLU A 184 18.31 16.64 12.26
N ILE A 185 17.76 15.44 12.49
CA ILE A 185 16.47 15.27 13.19
C ILE A 185 16.61 14.65 14.59
N GLN A 186 17.77 14.07 14.94
CA GLN A 186 17.98 13.37 16.21
C GLN A 186 17.78 14.24 17.47
N SER A 187 17.84 15.56 17.35
CA SER A 187 17.61 16.49 18.47
C SER A 187 16.12 16.74 18.76
N ILE A 188 15.21 16.23 17.93
CA ILE A 188 13.78 16.36 18.13
C ILE A 188 13.32 15.35 19.18
N GLU A 189 12.91 15.84 20.35
CA GLU A 189 12.46 15.00 21.46
C GLU A 189 11.00 14.55 21.31
N GLY A 190 10.64 13.45 21.99
CA GLY A 190 9.25 12.97 22.08
C GLY A 190 8.70 12.28 20.82
N VAL A 191 9.54 12.05 19.81
CA VAL A 191 9.19 11.40 18.54
C VAL A 191 10.12 10.23 18.26
N ARG A 192 9.58 9.17 17.64
CA ARG A 192 10.36 8.04 17.16
C ARG A 192 10.62 8.14 15.67
N PHE A 193 11.86 7.89 15.28
CA PHE A 193 12.32 7.93 13.88
C PHE A 193 12.83 6.56 13.43
N PRO A 194 11.94 5.58 13.19
CA PRO A 194 12.36 4.29 12.67
C PRO A 194 13.08 4.46 11.33
N VAL A 195 14.13 3.67 11.13
CA VAL A 195 14.85 3.59 9.86
C VAL A 195 14.94 2.16 9.37
N LEU A 196 14.78 1.95 8.06
CA LEU A 196 14.83 0.61 7.49
C LEU A 196 16.29 0.12 7.39
N THR A 197 16.55 -1.11 7.86
CA THR A 197 17.87 -1.74 7.85
C THR A 197 17.80 -3.13 7.18
N PRO A 198 18.03 -3.24 5.86
CA PRO A 198 17.85 -4.49 5.10
C PRO A 198 18.86 -5.60 5.45
N ASN A 199 20.00 -5.24 6.03
CA ASN A 199 21.12 -6.13 6.31
C ASN A 199 22.00 -5.57 7.44
N MET A 200 22.96 -6.37 7.92
CA MET A 200 23.83 -6.00 9.04
C MET A 200 24.65 -4.72 8.77
N LYS A 201 25.16 -4.54 7.55
CA LYS A 201 25.90 -3.32 7.18
C LYS A 201 25.02 -2.06 7.26
N GLY A 202 23.76 -2.17 6.82
CA GLY A 202 22.78 -1.09 6.96
C GLY A 202 22.44 -0.81 8.42
N PHE A 203 22.32 -1.86 9.24
CA PHE A 203 22.12 -1.73 10.68
C PHE A 203 23.28 -1.01 11.38
N GLU A 204 24.53 -1.44 11.15
CA GLU A 204 25.73 -0.78 11.69
C GLU A 204 25.82 0.71 11.28
N ALA A 205 25.48 1.01 10.02
CA ALA A 205 25.40 2.39 9.53
C ALA A 205 24.30 3.20 10.23
N ALA A 206 23.15 2.61 10.49
CA ALA A 206 22.06 3.24 11.24
C ALA A 206 22.47 3.56 12.67
N VAL A 207 23.07 2.59 13.38
CA VAL A 207 23.55 2.76 14.75
C VAL A 207 24.62 3.86 14.82
N SER A 208 25.62 3.82 13.94
CA SER A 208 26.66 4.85 13.91
C SER A 208 26.17 6.24 13.51
N SER A 209 24.99 6.34 12.89
CA SER A 209 24.32 7.60 12.57
C SER A 209 23.43 8.12 13.71
N GLY A 210 23.24 7.33 14.78
CA GLY A 210 22.42 7.72 15.94
C GLY A 210 20.95 7.25 15.87
N ALA A 211 20.61 6.30 14.99
CA ALA A 211 19.26 5.76 14.93
C ALA A 211 18.88 5.03 16.24
N GLN A 212 17.69 5.36 16.77
CA GLN A 212 17.18 4.80 18.03
C GLN A 212 16.08 3.77 17.84
N GLU A 213 15.60 3.56 16.62
CA GLU A 213 14.64 2.53 16.26
C GLU A 213 14.95 2.07 14.83
N VAL A 214 14.93 0.76 14.59
CA VAL A 214 15.18 0.20 13.25
C VAL A 214 14.02 -0.67 12.79
N ALA A 215 13.92 -0.88 11.49
CA ALA A 215 12.93 -1.77 10.89
C ALA A 215 13.57 -2.81 9.96
N VAL A 216 13.04 -4.02 10.00
CA VAL A 216 13.33 -5.10 9.04
C VAL A 216 12.08 -5.43 8.24
N PHE A 217 12.24 -5.99 7.04
CA PHE A 217 11.10 -6.31 6.18
C PHE A 217 11.21 -7.72 5.61
N ALA A 218 10.26 -8.57 5.96
CA ALA A 218 10.07 -9.89 5.36
C ALA A 218 8.92 -9.86 4.35
N ALA A 219 8.71 -10.96 3.64
CA ALA A 219 7.58 -11.14 2.74
C ALA A 219 6.88 -12.47 3.03
N ALA A 220 5.57 -12.53 2.82
CA ALA A 220 4.79 -13.77 2.90
C ALA A 220 4.78 -14.57 1.59
N SER A 221 5.55 -14.14 0.59
CA SER A 221 5.68 -14.77 -0.73
C SER A 221 7.15 -15.03 -1.09
N GLU A 222 7.46 -16.27 -1.46
CA GLU A 222 8.81 -16.71 -1.83
C GLU A 222 9.31 -16.00 -3.09
N SER A 223 8.46 -15.92 -4.11
CA SER A 223 8.78 -15.23 -5.36
C SER A 223 9.02 -13.75 -5.13
N PHE A 224 8.22 -13.10 -4.27
CA PHE A 224 8.45 -11.70 -3.92
C PHE A 224 9.78 -11.53 -3.19
N SER A 225 10.05 -12.35 -2.17
CA SER A 225 11.32 -12.31 -1.42
C SER A 225 12.53 -12.49 -2.35
N ARG A 226 12.50 -13.47 -3.24
CA ARG A 226 13.58 -13.71 -4.21
C ARG A 226 13.75 -12.52 -5.16
N SER A 227 12.66 -11.95 -5.66
CA SER A 227 12.74 -10.82 -6.59
C SER A 227 13.22 -9.52 -5.93
N ASN A 228 12.88 -9.31 -4.66
CA ASN A 228 13.13 -8.04 -3.98
C ASN A 228 14.48 -8.02 -3.24
N ILE A 229 14.88 -9.14 -2.64
CA ILE A 229 16.10 -9.23 -1.81
C ILE A 229 17.03 -10.40 -2.19
N ASN A 230 16.77 -11.10 -3.30
CA ASN A 230 17.58 -12.20 -3.82
C ASN A 230 17.81 -13.35 -2.82
N CYS A 231 16.85 -13.61 -1.92
CA CYS A 231 16.87 -14.78 -1.04
C CYS A 231 15.46 -15.28 -0.71
N SER A 232 15.37 -16.52 -0.22
CA SER A 232 14.14 -17.11 0.30
C SER A 232 13.67 -16.41 1.59
N ILE A 233 12.44 -16.72 2.01
CA ILE A 233 11.88 -16.22 3.27
C ILE A 233 12.76 -16.67 4.45
N GLU A 234 13.12 -17.96 4.51
CA GLU A 234 13.95 -18.50 5.60
C GLU A 234 15.34 -17.85 5.69
N GLU A 235 16.00 -17.63 4.55
CA GLU A 235 17.29 -16.94 4.52
C GLU A 235 17.16 -15.48 4.97
N SER A 236 16.06 -14.80 4.63
CA SER A 236 15.79 -13.44 5.10
C SER A 236 15.56 -13.40 6.61
N LEU A 237 14.75 -14.31 7.14
CA LEU A 237 14.48 -14.43 8.57
C LEU A 237 15.75 -14.77 9.37
N ALA A 238 16.65 -15.59 8.81
CA ALA A 238 17.95 -15.85 9.42
C ALA A 238 18.79 -14.57 9.55
N LYS A 239 18.88 -13.75 8.49
CA LYS A 239 19.58 -12.46 8.53
C LYS A 239 18.94 -11.49 9.53
N TYR A 240 17.60 -11.46 9.62
CA TYR A 240 16.90 -10.60 10.55
C TYR A 240 17.04 -11.03 12.01
N ARG A 241 17.21 -12.33 12.29
CA ARG A 241 17.59 -12.81 13.63
C ARG A 241 18.93 -12.25 14.09
N ASP A 242 19.91 -12.13 13.19
CA ASP A 242 21.20 -11.53 13.52
C ASP A 242 21.08 -10.04 13.79
N ILE A 243 20.31 -9.30 12.97
CA ILE A 243 20.01 -7.89 13.22
C ILE A 243 19.29 -7.69 14.56
N ALA A 244 18.25 -8.49 14.84
CA ALA A 244 17.50 -8.39 16.09
C ALA A 244 18.38 -8.67 17.32
N ARG A 245 19.31 -9.64 17.23
CA ARG A 245 20.29 -9.91 18.27
C ARG A 245 21.24 -8.72 18.47
N ALA A 246 21.75 -8.13 17.39
CA ALA A 246 22.62 -6.96 17.46
C ALA A 246 21.89 -5.74 18.03
N ALA A 247 20.67 -5.46 17.55
CA ALA A 247 19.82 -4.38 18.03
C ALA A 247 19.53 -4.50 19.53
N LYS A 248 19.26 -5.72 20.02
CA LYS A 248 19.10 -5.99 21.45
C LYS A 248 20.34 -5.63 22.26
N ASN A 249 21.55 -5.92 21.76
CA ASN A 249 22.80 -5.54 22.44
C ASN A 249 22.98 -4.02 22.52
N HIS A 250 22.41 -3.27 21.57
CA HIS A 250 22.39 -1.81 21.56
C HIS A 250 21.16 -1.20 22.25
N SER A 251 20.24 -2.01 22.80
CA SER A 251 18.94 -1.57 23.31
C SER A 251 18.09 -0.81 22.29
N ILE A 252 18.23 -1.14 21.01
CA ILE A 252 17.47 -0.54 19.91
C ILE A 252 16.26 -1.41 19.58
N PRO A 253 15.02 -0.89 19.68
CA PRO A 253 13.82 -1.61 19.26
C PRO A 253 13.83 -1.89 17.75
N VAL A 254 13.29 -3.06 17.38
CA VAL A 254 13.14 -3.49 15.99
C VAL A 254 11.66 -3.61 15.65
N ARG A 255 11.23 -2.91 14.60
CA ARG A 255 9.91 -3.08 13.97
C ARG A 255 10.01 -4.08 12.82
N GLY A 256 9.03 -4.98 12.69
CA GLY A 256 8.97 -5.95 11.61
C GLY A 256 7.92 -5.57 10.58
N TYR A 257 8.24 -5.58 9.29
CA TYR A 257 7.26 -5.47 8.20
C TYR A 257 7.07 -6.84 7.54
N VAL A 258 5.83 -7.16 7.16
CA VAL A 258 5.50 -8.32 6.32
C VAL A 258 4.83 -7.82 5.05
N SER A 259 5.49 -7.96 3.91
CA SER A 259 4.93 -7.62 2.59
C SER A 259 4.07 -8.76 2.01
N CYS A 260 3.21 -8.40 1.06
CA CYS A 260 2.32 -9.33 0.33
C CYS A 260 1.36 -10.12 1.25
N VAL A 261 0.76 -9.48 2.26
CA VAL A 261 -0.05 -10.20 3.27
C VAL A 261 -1.37 -10.75 2.73
N VAL A 262 -1.89 -10.21 1.63
CA VAL A 262 -3.14 -10.70 1.00
C VAL A 262 -2.94 -11.12 -0.45
N GLY A 263 -1.91 -10.57 -1.10
CA GLY A 263 -1.63 -10.87 -2.50
C GLY A 263 -0.19 -10.50 -2.86
N CYS A 264 0.36 -11.24 -3.81
CA CYS A 264 1.67 -11.09 -4.39
C CYS A 264 1.54 -10.78 -5.89
N PRO A 265 2.32 -9.83 -6.45
CA PRO A 265 2.28 -9.53 -7.88
C PRO A 265 2.76 -10.69 -8.78
N VAL A 266 3.43 -11.69 -8.21
CA VAL A 266 3.97 -12.86 -8.93
C VAL A 266 3.17 -14.13 -8.65
N GLU A 267 2.89 -14.43 -7.38
CA GLU A 267 2.22 -15.67 -6.96
C GLU A 267 0.69 -15.56 -6.91
N GLY A 268 0.14 -14.34 -6.99
CA GLY A 268 -1.29 -14.10 -6.81
C GLY A 268 -1.68 -14.17 -5.33
N SER A 269 -2.68 -14.99 -4.99
CA SER A 269 -3.20 -15.07 -3.62
C SER A 269 -2.17 -15.61 -2.64
N VAL A 270 -2.08 -15.00 -1.45
CA VAL A 270 -1.19 -15.43 -0.37
C VAL A 270 -2.03 -16.01 0.78
N SER A 271 -1.66 -17.20 1.25
CA SER A 271 -2.38 -17.88 2.34
C SER A 271 -2.20 -17.13 3.68
N PRO A 272 -3.27 -16.87 4.44
CA PRO A 272 -3.20 -16.34 5.80
C PRO A 272 -2.19 -17.05 6.71
N SER A 273 -2.10 -18.38 6.61
CA SER A 273 -1.16 -19.17 7.42
C SER A 273 0.32 -18.84 7.15
N LYS A 274 0.67 -18.46 5.92
CA LYS A 274 2.04 -18.02 5.58
C LYS A 274 2.35 -16.67 6.23
N VAL A 275 1.36 -15.78 6.26
CA VAL A 275 1.50 -14.47 6.92
C VAL A 275 1.67 -14.64 8.42
N ALA A 276 0.82 -15.46 9.04
CA ALA A 276 0.89 -15.80 10.46
C ALA A 276 2.26 -16.41 10.82
N TYR A 277 2.79 -17.32 9.99
CA TYR A 277 4.12 -17.88 10.17
C TYR A 277 5.21 -16.81 10.19
N VAL A 278 5.27 -15.94 9.17
CA VAL A 278 6.31 -14.90 9.08
C VAL A 278 6.17 -13.89 10.22
N ALA A 279 4.94 -13.47 10.55
CA ALA A 279 4.66 -12.56 11.66
C ALA A 279 5.11 -13.16 13.00
N LYS A 280 4.84 -14.45 13.24
CA LYS A 280 5.28 -15.17 14.42
C LYS A 280 6.80 -15.23 14.52
N GLN A 281 7.49 -15.54 13.42
CA GLN A 281 8.95 -15.58 13.38
C GLN A 281 9.57 -14.21 13.72
N LEU A 282 9.01 -13.12 13.20
CA LEU A 282 9.45 -11.75 13.51
C LEU A 282 9.20 -11.38 14.97
N LEU A 283 8.04 -11.76 15.53
CA LEU A 283 7.73 -11.57 16.94
C LEU A 283 8.72 -12.34 17.84
N ASP A 284 8.95 -13.62 17.54
CA ASP A 284 9.78 -14.51 18.34
C ASP A 284 11.26 -14.10 18.35
N MET A 285 11.75 -13.46 17.28
CA MET A 285 13.11 -12.91 17.27
C MET A 285 13.23 -11.57 18.01
N GLY A 286 12.13 -10.99 18.48
CA GLY A 286 12.13 -9.80 19.34
C GLY A 286 11.65 -8.51 18.68
N CYS A 287 10.99 -8.58 17.51
CA CYS A 287 10.32 -7.38 16.98
C CYS A 287 9.19 -6.96 17.94
N PHE A 288 9.13 -5.67 18.28
CA PHE A 288 8.13 -5.18 19.25
C PHE A 288 6.74 -4.99 18.61
N GLU A 289 6.70 -4.70 17.31
CA GLU A 289 5.50 -4.49 16.51
C GLU A 289 5.69 -5.06 15.10
N ILE A 290 4.64 -5.68 14.56
CA ILE A 290 4.59 -6.25 13.20
C ILE A 290 3.59 -5.48 12.34
N SER A 291 4.07 -4.82 11.28
CA SER A 291 3.25 -4.12 10.29
C SER A 291 2.92 -5.04 9.12
N LEU A 292 1.62 -5.28 8.90
CA LEU A 292 1.08 -6.18 7.89
C LEU A 292 0.75 -5.39 6.62
N GLY A 293 1.56 -5.61 5.57
CA GLY A 293 1.59 -4.82 4.35
C GLY A 293 0.83 -5.41 3.16
N ASP A 294 -0.27 -4.78 2.73
CA ASP A 294 -0.85 -4.99 1.40
C ASP A 294 -0.10 -4.16 0.36
N THR A 295 1.07 -4.67 -0.02
CA THR A 295 2.08 -3.98 -0.85
C THR A 295 1.56 -3.54 -2.23
N ILE A 296 0.55 -4.21 -2.76
CA ILE A 296 0.00 -3.91 -4.09
C ILE A 296 -1.42 -3.34 -4.03
N GLY A 297 -2.02 -3.25 -2.83
CA GLY A 297 -3.34 -2.63 -2.61
C GLY A 297 -4.51 -3.45 -3.15
N VAL A 298 -4.35 -4.78 -3.29
CA VAL A 298 -5.38 -5.68 -3.86
C VAL A 298 -6.30 -6.28 -2.80
N GLY A 299 -5.98 -6.08 -1.52
CA GLY A 299 -6.75 -6.53 -0.40
C GLY A 299 -8.15 -5.94 -0.39
N THR A 300 -9.10 -6.73 0.07
CA THR A 300 -10.45 -6.28 0.38
C THR A 300 -10.78 -6.74 1.79
N PRO A 301 -11.84 -6.22 2.44
CA PRO A 301 -12.23 -6.71 3.76
C PRO A 301 -12.39 -8.23 3.82
N GLY A 302 -12.86 -8.86 2.74
CA GLY A 302 -13.03 -10.31 2.66
C GLY A 302 -11.72 -11.12 2.62
N THR A 303 -10.58 -10.51 2.27
CA THR A 303 -9.26 -11.15 2.31
C THR A 303 -8.42 -10.69 3.50
N VAL A 304 -8.60 -9.44 3.95
CA VAL A 304 -7.90 -8.88 5.11
C VAL A 304 -8.38 -9.53 6.41
N ILE A 305 -9.69 -9.73 6.60
CA ILE A 305 -10.22 -10.32 7.85
C ILE A 305 -9.65 -11.73 8.09
N PRO A 306 -9.72 -12.69 7.14
CA PRO A 306 -9.13 -14.01 7.35
C PRO A 306 -7.61 -13.99 7.59
N MET A 307 -6.91 -13.03 6.97
CA MET A 307 -5.48 -12.81 7.19
C MET A 307 -5.22 -12.35 8.64
N LEU A 308 -5.96 -11.35 9.12
CA LEU A 308 -5.84 -10.84 10.47
C LEU A 308 -6.23 -11.89 11.52
N ASP A 309 -7.32 -12.64 11.30
CA ASP A 309 -7.73 -13.74 12.18
C ASP A 309 -6.57 -14.73 12.38
N ALA A 310 -5.96 -15.20 11.30
CA ALA A 310 -4.84 -16.15 11.38
C ALA A 310 -3.61 -15.58 12.09
N VAL A 311 -3.32 -14.28 11.92
CA VAL A 311 -2.18 -13.63 12.58
C VAL A 311 -2.46 -13.39 14.07
N CYS A 312 -3.69 -13.01 14.43
CA CYS A 312 -4.10 -12.78 15.81
C CYS A 312 -4.05 -14.04 16.69
N GLU A 313 -4.12 -15.24 16.09
CA GLU A 313 -3.91 -16.51 16.81
C GLU A 313 -2.46 -16.68 17.32
N VAL A 314 -1.49 -15.96 16.73
CA VAL A 314 -0.05 -16.16 17.01
C VAL A 314 0.69 -14.88 17.43
N VAL A 315 0.13 -13.70 17.14
CA VAL A 315 0.66 -12.39 17.55
C VAL A 315 -0.43 -11.60 18.29
N PRO A 316 -0.17 -11.07 19.49
CA PRO A 316 -1.12 -10.22 20.19
C PRO A 316 -1.50 -8.98 19.37
N VAL A 317 -2.79 -8.64 19.35
CA VAL A 317 -3.33 -7.56 18.52
C VAL A 317 -2.69 -6.20 18.79
N GLU A 318 -2.30 -5.93 20.03
CA GLU A 318 -1.62 -4.70 20.45
C GLU A 318 -0.20 -4.55 19.89
N LYS A 319 0.37 -5.63 19.33
CA LYS A 319 1.66 -5.64 18.62
C LYS A 319 1.50 -5.66 17.11
N LEU A 320 0.28 -5.52 16.60
CA LEU A 320 0.02 -5.47 15.16
C LEU A 320 -0.18 -4.03 14.69
N ALA A 321 0.30 -3.78 13.48
CA ALA A 321 0.00 -2.61 12.69
C ALA A 321 -0.44 -3.05 11.29
N VAL A 322 -1.13 -2.16 10.58
CA VAL A 322 -1.50 -2.39 9.18
C VAL A 322 -0.93 -1.32 8.27
N HIS A 323 -0.51 -1.74 7.09
CA HIS A 323 0.06 -0.90 6.06
C HIS A 323 -0.62 -1.23 4.74
N PHE A 324 -1.54 -0.38 4.30
CA PHE A 324 -2.33 -0.65 3.10
C PHE A 324 -2.06 0.39 2.02
N HIS A 325 -1.70 -0.09 0.85
CA HIS A 325 -1.67 0.72 -0.36
C HIS A 325 -3.09 0.94 -0.90
N ASP A 326 -3.33 2.12 -1.48
CA ASP A 326 -4.63 2.51 -2.00
C ASP A 326 -4.74 2.36 -3.53
N THR A 327 -3.93 1.48 -4.12
CA THR A 327 -3.87 1.24 -5.57
C THR A 327 -5.25 1.00 -6.19
N TYR A 328 -6.13 0.27 -5.49
CA TYR A 328 -7.48 -0.08 -5.94
C TYR A 328 -8.58 0.57 -5.08
N GLY A 329 -8.27 1.62 -4.32
CA GLY A 329 -9.24 2.34 -3.49
C GLY A 329 -9.77 1.52 -2.29
N GLN A 330 -8.98 0.58 -1.79
CA GLN A 330 -9.37 -0.36 -0.73
C GLN A 330 -8.73 -0.03 0.63
N ALA A 331 -7.81 0.94 0.70
CA ALA A 331 -7.01 1.09 1.91
C ALA A 331 -7.85 1.51 3.12
N LEU A 332 -8.74 2.50 2.98
CA LEU A 332 -9.58 2.96 4.09
C LEU A 332 -10.60 1.91 4.55
N SER A 333 -11.19 1.13 3.63
CA SER A 333 -12.10 0.04 4.00
C SER A 333 -11.36 -1.08 4.72
N ASN A 334 -10.14 -1.39 4.29
CA ASN A 334 -9.27 -2.36 4.96
C ASN A 334 -8.81 -1.85 6.34
N ILE A 335 -8.44 -0.57 6.47
CA ILE A 335 -8.12 0.04 7.78
C ILE A 335 -9.33 -0.06 8.71
N LEU A 336 -10.53 0.31 8.23
CA LEU A 336 -11.75 0.28 9.05
C LEU A 336 -11.98 -1.11 9.67
N VAL A 337 -11.87 -2.18 8.89
CA VAL A 337 -12.06 -3.54 9.43
C VAL A 337 -10.93 -3.96 10.36
N SER A 338 -9.68 -3.55 10.08
CA SER A 338 -8.55 -3.78 11.00
C SER A 338 -8.77 -3.12 12.36
N LEU A 339 -9.27 -1.89 12.38
CA LEU A 339 -9.59 -1.17 13.60
C LEU A 339 -10.75 -1.85 14.36
N GLN A 340 -11.76 -2.38 13.66
CA GLN A 340 -12.85 -3.15 14.26
C GLN A 340 -12.37 -4.46 14.88
N MET A 341 -11.24 -4.99 14.42
CA MET A 341 -10.55 -6.15 14.98
C MET A 341 -9.58 -5.77 16.12
N GLY A 342 -9.55 -4.49 16.53
CA GLY A 342 -8.78 -4.01 17.68
C GLY A 342 -7.37 -3.52 17.36
N ILE A 343 -6.95 -3.52 16.09
CA ILE A 343 -5.65 -2.97 15.69
C ILE A 343 -5.69 -1.45 15.90
N SER A 344 -4.68 -0.90 16.56
CA SER A 344 -4.61 0.53 16.90
C SER A 344 -3.41 1.26 16.30
N THR A 345 -2.68 0.64 15.37
CA THR A 345 -1.56 1.25 14.64
C THR A 345 -1.78 1.15 13.14
N VAL A 346 -1.67 2.27 12.44
CA VAL A 346 -1.85 2.35 10.98
C VAL A 346 -0.67 3.08 10.35
N ASP A 347 -0.09 2.48 9.32
CA ASP A 347 0.93 3.11 8.50
C ASP A 347 0.27 3.87 7.34
N SER A 348 0.69 5.11 7.11
CA SER A 348 0.18 5.95 6.03
C SER A 348 1.24 6.92 5.55
N SER A 349 1.01 7.54 4.40
CA SER A 349 1.99 8.42 3.75
C SER A 349 1.37 9.77 3.42
N VAL A 350 2.00 10.86 3.82
CA VAL A 350 1.55 12.23 3.56
C VAL A 350 1.20 12.42 2.08
N SER A 351 0.05 13.03 1.77
CA SER A 351 -0.45 13.24 0.40
C SER A 351 -0.46 11.99 -0.49
N GLY A 352 -0.47 10.78 0.11
CA GLY A 352 -0.32 9.52 -0.62
C GLY A 352 1.00 9.45 -1.39
N LEU A 353 2.12 9.90 -0.79
CA LEU A 353 3.44 9.68 -1.39
C LEU A 353 3.71 8.17 -1.53
N GLY A 354 4.45 7.83 -2.58
CA GLY A 354 4.79 6.46 -2.92
C GLY A 354 4.19 6.04 -4.26
N GLY A 355 4.29 4.74 -4.50
CA GLY A 355 3.92 4.13 -5.77
C GLY A 355 4.61 2.78 -5.88
N CYS A 356 3.91 1.81 -6.46
CA CYS A 356 4.48 0.48 -6.65
C CYS A 356 5.24 0.45 -8.00
N PRO A 357 6.56 0.18 -8.03
CA PRO A 357 7.30 0.08 -9.29
C PRO A 357 6.76 -1.05 -10.18
N TYR A 358 6.08 -2.03 -9.59
CA TYR A 358 5.47 -3.17 -10.28
C TYR A 358 4.07 -2.88 -10.85
N ALA A 359 3.42 -1.78 -10.48
CA ALA A 359 2.08 -1.41 -10.96
C ALA A 359 2.08 0.00 -11.56
N LYS A 360 2.19 0.07 -12.90
CA LYS A 360 2.12 1.33 -13.64
C LYS A 360 0.80 2.05 -13.32
N GLY A 361 0.88 3.21 -12.68
CA GLY A 361 -0.29 4.03 -12.31
C GLY A 361 -0.87 3.75 -10.92
N ALA A 362 -0.26 2.89 -10.11
CA ALA A 362 -0.65 2.72 -8.71
C ALA A 362 -0.42 4.01 -7.91
N SER A 363 -1.44 4.41 -7.15
CA SER A 363 -1.38 5.55 -6.21
C SER A 363 -0.33 5.36 -5.11
N GLY A 364 -0.01 4.12 -4.73
CA GLY A 364 0.95 3.82 -3.67
C GLY A 364 0.27 3.71 -2.31
N ASN A 365 0.89 4.29 -1.29
CA ASN A 365 0.38 4.30 0.09
C ASN A 365 -0.97 5.03 0.21
N VAL A 366 -1.75 4.65 1.22
CA VAL A 366 -2.89 5.47 1.67
C VAL A 366 -2.43 6.83 2.17
N ALA A 367 -3.16 7.88 1.82
CA ALA A 367 -2.83 9.22 2.25
C ALA A 367 -3.12 9.45 3.74
N THR A 368 -2.16 9.97 4.49
CA THR A 368 -2.30 10.21 5.93
C THR A 368 -3.47 11.14 6.25
N GLU A 369 -3.70 12.16 5.44
CA GLU A 369 -4.83 13.10 5.58
C GLU A 369 -6.18 12.38 5.46
N ASP A 370 -6.29 11.41 4.55
CA ASP A 370 -7.52 10.66 4.33
C ASP A 370 -7.80 9.72 5.52
N VAL A 371 -6.75 9.12 6.09
CA VAL A 371 -6.84 8.31 7.32
C VAL A 371 -7.24 9.17 8.52
N VAL A 372 -6.57 10.30 8.75
CA VAL A 372 -6.89 11.23 9.85
C VAL A 372 -8.32 11.75 9.73
N TYR A 373 -8.77 12.08 8.51
CA TYR A 373 -10.13 12.54 8.27
C TYR A 373 -11.16 11.48 8.67
N MET A 374 -10.95 10.22 8.27
CA MET A 374 -11.81 9.11 8.66
C MET A 374 -11.83 8.94 10.19
N LEU A 375 -10.66 8.89 10.83
CA LEU A 375 -10.54 8.68 12.28
C LEU A 375 -11.20 9.82 13.08
N ASN A 376 -10.96 11.08 12.70
CA ASN A 376 -11.59 12.24 13.32
C ASN A 376 -13.12 12.19 13.18
N GLY A 377 -13.63 11.87 11.99
CA GLY A 377 -15.07 11.72 11.75
C GLY A 377 -15.72 10.58 12.54
N MET A 378 -14.94 9.57 12.91
CA MET A 378 -15.36 8.46 13.77
C MET A 378 -15.19 8.74 15.27
N GLY A 379 -14.62 9.89 15.65
CA GLY A 379 -14.34 10.24 17.05
C GLY A 379 -13.12 9.52 17.64
N VAL A 380 -12.27 8.91 16.82
CA VAL A 380 -11.03 8.24 17.24
C VAL A 380 -9.89 9.26 17.31
N LYS A 381 -9.16 9.31 18.42
CA LYS A 381 -8.09 10.28 18.62
C LYS A 381 -6.80 9.84 17.94
N THR A 382 -6.17 10.76 17.20
CA THR A 382 -4.83 10.58 16.60
C THR A 382 -3.80 11.58 17.13
N PHE A 383 -4.26 12.69 17.72
CA PHE A 383 -3.44 13.85 18.11
C PHE A 383 -2.77 14.59 16.93
N VAL A 384 -3.19 14.31 15.70
CA VAL A 384 -2.65 14.95 14.50
C VAL A 384 -3.46 16.20 14.12
N ASP A 385 -2.77 17.32 13.94
CA ASP A 385 -3.30 18.58 13.41
C ASP A 385 -3.42 18.49 11.88
N MET A 386 -4.67 18.40 11.40
CA MET A 386 -4.98 18.27 9.97
C MET A 386 -4.44 19.45 9.15
N SER A 387 -4.48 20.67 9.67
CA SER A 387 -4.05 21.85 8.91
C SER A 387 -2.53 21.83 8.70
N LYS A 388 -1.77 21.50 9.74
CA LYS A 388 -0.31 21.36 9.62
C LYS A 388 0.08 20.17 8.75
N LEU A 389 -0.63 19.05 8.85
CA LEU A 389 -0.40 17.89 8.00
C LEU A 389 -0.61 18.23 6.51
N MET A 390 -1.69 18.93 6.18
CA MET A 390 -1.95 19.38 4.81
C MET A 390 -0.85 20.31 4.29
N LEU A 391 -0.33 21.23 5.12
CA LEU A 391 0.79 22.09 4.75
C LEU A 391 2.06 21.28 4.43
N ALA A 392 2.34 20.21 5.18
CA ALA A 392 3.44 19.30 4.90
C ALA A 392 3.25 18.58 3.55
N GLY A 393 2.03 18.12 3.26
CA GLY A 393 1.66 17.51 1.99
C GLY A 393 1.79 18.46 0.80
N GLU A 394 1.34 19.71 0.94
CA GLU A 394 1.51 20.77 -0.07
C GLU A 394 2.99 21.10 -0.30
N PHE A 395 3.77 21.22 0.77
CA PHE A 395 5.20 21.48 0.71
C PHE A 395 5.94 20.43 -0.12
N ILE A 396 5.75 19.14 0.17
CA ILE A 396 6.48 18.09 -0.55
C ILE A 396 5.97 17.92 -1.98
N CYS A 397 4.66 18.02 -2.22
CA CYS A 397 4.11 17.91 -3.58
C CYS A 397 4.61 19.05 -4.49
N LYS A 398 4.80 20.26 -3.93
CA LYS A 398 5.41 21.38 -4.65
C LYS A 398 6.86 21.06 -5.07
N HIS A 399 7.66 20.47 -4.19
CA HIS A 399 9.04 20.08 -4.51
C HIS A 399 9.11 18.93 -5.52
N LEU A 400 8.14 18.02 -5.49
CA LEU A 400 8.01 16.93 -6.46
C LEU A 400 7.43 17.38 -7.80
N GLY A 401 6.88 18.60 -7.89
CA GLY A 401 6.20 19.09 -9.09
C GLY A 401 4.93 18.29 -9.42
N ARG A 402 4.25 17.71 -8.42
CA ARG A 402 3.05 16.88 -8.57
C ARG A 402 1.85 17.49 -7.86
N THR A 403 0.65 17.13 -8.29
CA THR A 403 -0.58 17.49 -7.57
C THR A 403 -0.70 16.71 -6.26
N LEU A 404 -1.46 17.23 -5.31
CA LEU A 404 -1.81 16.50 -4.08
C LEU A 404 -2.45 15.15 -4.42
N GLY A 405 -2.06 14.08 -3.70
CA GLY A 405 -2.70 12.76 -3.79
C GLY A 405 -3.86 12.60 -2.79
N SER A 406 -3.74 13.31 -1.66
CA SER A 406 -4.82 13.78 -0.77
C SER A 406 -6.22 13.95 -1.36
N LYS A 407 -7.19 13.03 -1.21
CA LYS A 407 -8.59 13.36 -1.56
C LYS A 407 -9.14 14.47 -0.67
N VAL A 408 -8.89 14.38 0.64
CA VAL A 408 -9.23 15.40 1.62
C VAL A 408 -8.49 16.70 1.32
N ALA A 409 -7.18 16.64 1.10
CA ALA A 409 -6.38 17.84 0.82
C ALA A 409 -6.86 18.55 -0.46
N ILE A 410 -7.12 17.82 -1.54
CA ILE A 410 -7.69 18.39 -2.78
C ILE A 410 -9.03 19.09 -2.52
N ALA A 411 -9.90 18.49 -1.71
CA ALA A 411 -11.23 19.03 -1.45
C ALA A 411 -11.18 20.29 -0.56
N LEU A 412 -10.28 20.30 0.43
CA LEU A 412 -10.15 21.39 1.40
C LEU A 412 -9.35 22.57 0.84
N THR A 413 -8.27 22.35 0.08
CA THR A 413 -7.49 23.44 -0.55
C THR A 413 -8.29 24.20 -1.63
N LYS A 414 -9.30 23.57 -2.24
CA LYS A 414 -10.20 24.23 -3.21
C LYS A 414 -11.29 25.11 -2.58
N ARG A 415 -11.46 25.08 -1.25
CA ARG A 415 -12.41 25.96 -0.56
C ARG A 415 -11.73 27.28 -0.22
N SER A 416 -12.32 28.39 -0.63
CA SER A 416 -11.86 29.74 -0.28
C SER A 416 -11.77 29.92 1.25
N PRO A 417 -10.89 30.83 1.77
CA PRO A 417 -10.60 30.98 3.21
C PRO A 417 -11.79 31.30 4.14
N SER A 418 -13.00 31.50 3.63
CA SER A 418 -14.16 31.96 4.40
C SER A 418 -14.97 30.85 5.10
N ILE A 419 -14.63 29.57 4.92
CA ILE A 419 -15.46 28.43 5.40
C ILE A 419 -14.71 27.48 6.37
N THR A 420 -13.41 27.65 6.57
CA THR A 420 -12.57 26.70 7.34
C THR A 420 -12.86 26.69 8.86
N SER A 421 -13.65 27.63 9.39
CA SER A 421 -13.94 27.71 10.83
C SER A 421 -15.10 26.84 11.33
N LYS A 422 -15.65 25.92 10.50
CA LYS A 422 -16.89 25.19 10.83
C LYS A 422 -16.86 23.65 10.67
N LEU A 423 -15.70 23.02 10.45
CA LEU A 423 -15.61 21.56 10.29
C LEU A 423 -14.55 20.94 11.19
#